data_AF-A0A426UGI7-F1
#
_entry.id   AF-A0A426UGI7-F1
#
_cell.length_a   1.000
_cell.length_b   1.000
_cell.length_c   1.000
_cell.angle_alpha   90.00
_cell.angle_beta   90.00
_cell.angle_gamma   90.00
#
_symmetry.space_group_name_H-M   'P 1'
#
loop_
_entity.id
_entity.type
_entity.pdbx_description
1 polymer ?
#
loop_
_entity_poly.entity_id
_entity_poly.type
_entity_poly.pdbx_seq_one_letter_code
_entity_poly.pdbx_strand_id
1 'polypeptide(L)' 'PTRAAILRASATGSTTTEAARRAGVTPTTASHHTAVLRDAGLITSHRHANTVLHTLTPLGAALLRTRPGDR' A
#
# COMPACT_ATOMS: atom_id res chain seq x y z
N PRO A 1 -5.06 -4.65 10.59
CA PRO A 1 -4.23 -3.45 10.87
C PRO A 1 -3.14 -3.20 9.80
N THR A 2 -2.35 -4.23 9.46
CA THR A 2 -1.19 -4.11 8.56
C THR A 2 -1.54 -3.71 7.13
N ARG A 3 -2.59 -4.27 6.52
CA ARG A 3 -3.04 -3.90 5.17
C ARG A 3 -3.42 -2.42 5.06
N ALA A 4 -4.15 -1.89 6.06
CA ALA A 4 -4.50 -0.47 6.10
C ALA A 4 -3.27 0.43 6.30
N ALA A 5 -2.27 -0.01 7.08
CA ALA A 5 -1.01 0.71 7.22
C ALA A 5 -0.21 0.74 5.91
N ILE A 6 -0.13 -0.37 5.19
CA ILE A 6 0.54 -0.47 3.88
C ILE A 6 -0.19 0.34 2.81
N LEU A 7 -1.53 0.30 2.81
CA LEU A 7 -2.34 1.13 1.92
C LEU A 7 -2.08 2.63 2.16
N ARG A 8 -2.07 3.06 3.43
CA ARG A 8 -1.71 4.44 3.79
C ARG A 8 -0.27 4.79 3.42
N ALA A 9 0.67 3.87 3.61
CA ALA A 9 2.07 4.07 3.21
C ALA A 9 2.20 4.32 1.69
N SER A 10 1.39 3.64 0.89
CA SER A 10 1.37 3.76 -0.57
C SER A 10 0.74 5.06 -1.08
N ALA A 11 0.10 5.86 -0.21
CA ALA A 11 -0.55 7.11 -0.59
C ALA A 11 0.40 8.17 -1.16
N THR A 12 1.65 8.14 -0.73
CA THR A 12 2.72 9.07 -1.15
C THR A 12 3.69 8.45 -2.16
N GLY A 13 3.41 7.22 -2.62
CA GLY A 13 4.41 6.39 -3.26
C GLY A 13 5.34 5.77 -2.21
N SER A 14 5.44 4.44 -2.17
CA SER A 14 6.36 3.77 -1.27
C SER A 14 6.90 2.48 -1.86
N THR A 15 8.18 2.21 -1.64
CA THR A 15 8.75 0.90 -1.88
C THR A 15 8.20 -0.13 -0.88
N THR A 16 8.35 -1.42 -1.19
CA THR A 16 7.95 -2.49 -0.26
C THR A 16 8.68 -2.37 1.09
N THR A 17 9.96 -1.99 1.08
CA THR A 17 10.76 -1.81 2.30
C THR A 17 10.26 -0.64 3.14
N GLU A 18 9.91 0.49 2.52
CA GLU A 18 9.33 1.63 3.24
C GLU A 18 7.95 1.31 3.80
N ALA A 19 7.13 0.58 3.04
CA ALA A 19 5.82 0.11 3.50
C ALA A 19 5.97 -0.84 4.70
N ALA A 20 6.93 -1.76 4.66
CA ALA A 20 7.25 -2.67 5.75
C ALA A 20 7.65 -1.90 7.02
N ARG A 21 8.56 -0.93 6.89
CA ARG A 21 9.00 -0.07 8.00
C ARG A 21 7.85 0.73 8.60
N ARG A 22 7.01 1.37 7.76
CA ARG A 22 5.86 2.18 8.21
C ARG A 22 4.77 1.32 8.87
N ALA A 23 4.63 0.06 8.46
CA ALA A 23 3.66 -0.87 9.01
C ALA A 23 4.20 -1.70 10.19
N GLY A 24 5.50 -1.59 10.53
CA GLY A 24 6.13 -2.35 11.61
C GLY A 24 6.21 -3.85 11.33
N VAL A 25 6.37 -4.26 10.06
CA VAL A 25 6.43 -5.67 9.66
C VAL A 25 7.67 -5.97 8.82
N THR A 26 7.92 -7.25 8.58
CA THR A 26 9.02 -7.69 7.71
C THR A 26 8.75 -7.33 6.24
N PRO A 27 9.81 -7.17 5.40
CA PRO A 27 9.65 -6.97 3.96
C PRO A 27 8.85 -8.08 3.28
N THR A 28 9.00 -9.34 3.72
CA THR A 28 8.24 -10.49 3.19
C THR A 28 6.74 -10.36 3.49
N THR A 29 6.38 -10.01 4.72
CA THR A 29 4.99 -9.75 5.10
C THR A 29 4.41 -8.56 4.35
N ALA A 30 5.20 -7.50 4.15
CA ALA A 30 4.78 -6.35 3.36
C ALA A 30 4.55 -6.74 1.90
N SER A 31 5.47 -7.48 1.27
CA SER A 31 5.32 -8.00 -0.10
C SER A 31 4.01 -8.76 -0.27
N HIS A 32 3.71 -9.70 0.64
CA HIS A 32 2.45 -10.45 0.60
C HIS A 32 1.23 -9.52 0.67
N HIS A 33 1.22 -8.54 1.57
CA HIS A 33 0.12 -7.58 1.64
C HIS A 33 0.03 -6.65 0.43
N THR A 34 1.15 -6.23 -0.15
CA THR A 34 1.13 -5.46 -1.40
C THR A 34 0.56 -6.29 -2.55
N ALA A 35 0.82 -7.59 -2.59
CA ALA A 35 0.19 -8.47 -3.58
C ALA A 35 -1.32 -8.51 -3.43
N VAL A 36 -1.82 -8.79 -2.23
CA VAL A 36 -3.27 -8.80 -1.95
C VAL A 36 -3.94 -7.46 -2.30
N LEU A 37 -3.30 -6.32 -1.98
CA LEU A 37 -3.84 -5.01 -2.30
C LEU A 37 -3.82 -4.71 -3.80
N ARG A 38 -2.82 -5.21 -4.53
CA ARG A 38 -2.71 -5.07 -5.98
C ARG A 38 -3.75 -5.91 -6.69
N ASP A 39 -3.93 -7.15 -6.26
CA ASP A 39 -4.92 -8.09 -6.80
C ASP A 39 -6.34 -7.56 -6.56
N ALA A 40 -6.56 -6.87 -5.44
CA ALA A 40 -7.81 -6.16 -5.15
C ALA A 40 -7.96 -4.81 -5.91
N GLY A 41 -6.99 -4.42 -6.74
CA GLY A 41 -7.04 -3.17 -7.50
C GLY A 41 -6.91 -1.90 -6.66
N LEU A 42 -6.39 -1.99 -5.43
CA LEU A 42 -6.26 -0.86 -4.51
C LEU A 42 -4.91 -0.13 -4.62
N ILE A 43 -3.88 -0.85 -5.05
CA ILE A 43 -2.57 -0.27 -5.36
C ILE A 43 -2.11 -0.72 -6.74
N THR A 44 -1.22 0.08 -7.33
CA THR A 44 -0.45 -0.28 -8.51
C THR A 44 1.04 -0.13 -8.22
N SER A 45 1.85 -0.96 -8.88
CA SER A 45 3.30 -0.96 -8.76
C SER A 45 3.91 -0.47 -10.07
N HIS A 46 4.79 0.53 -10.00
CA HIS A 46 5.56 0.97 -11.16
C HIS A 46 7.04 1.07 -10.80
N ARG A 47 7.89 0.78 -11.78
CA ARG A 47 9.34 0.90 -11.61
C ARG A 47 9.73 2.36 -11.83
N HIS A 48 10.38 2.95 -10.82
CA HIS A 48 10.97 4.27 -10.90
C HIS A 48 12.50 4.13 -10.76
N ALA A 49 13.21 4.31 -11.87
CA ALA A 49 14.64 4.01 -11.98
C ALA A 49 14.95 2.57 -11.50
N ASN A 50 15.71 2.42 -10.40
CA ASN A 50 16.10 1.13 -9.85
C ASN A 50 15.20 0.63 -8.71
N THR A 51 14.08 1.31 -8.43
CA THR A 51 13.16 0.93 -7.34
C THR A 51 11.75 0.68 -7.86
N VAL A 52 11.00 -0.15 -7.14
CA VAL A 52 9.56 -0.37 -7.40
C VAL A 52 8.78 0.44 -6.39
N LEU A 53 7.95 1.36 -6.88
CA LEU A 53 7.06 2.17 -6.07
C LEU A 53 5.64 1.63 -6.15
N HIS A 54 5.02 1.48 -4.99
CA HIS A 54 3.60 1.21 -4.84
C HIS A 54 2.87 2.52 -4.64
N THR A 55 1.84 2.73 -5.45
CA THR A 55 0.96 3.90 -5.40
C THR A 55 -0.48 3.49 -5.33
N LEU A 56 -1.34 4.34 -4.78
CA LEU A 56 -2.77 4.09 -4.75
C LEU A 56 -3.37 4.16 -6.15
N THR A 57 -4.34 3.28 -6.40
CA THR A 57 -5.30 3.50 -7.48
C THR A 57 -6.36 4.52 -7.02
N PRO A 58 -7.18 5.06 -7.95
CA PRO A 58 -8.33 5.89 -7.57
C PRO A 58 -9.26 5.20 -6.56
N LEU A 59 -9.44 3.87 -6.69
CA LEU A 59 -10.22 3.05 -5.75
C LEU A 59 -9.56 2.97 -4.38
N GLY A 60 -8.26 2.68 -4.32
CA GLY A 60 -7.51 2.66 -3.05
C GLY A 60 -7.53 4.01 -2.33
N ALA A 61 -7.43 5.11 -3.08
CA ALA A 61 -7.56 6.46 -2.54
C ALA A 61 -8.98 6.74 -2.02
N ALA A 62 -10.02 6.28 -2.71
CA ALA A 62 -11.39 6.37 -2.23
C ALA A 62 -11.58 5.61 -0.91
N LEU A 63 -11.06 4.38 -0.80
CA LEU A 63 -11.14 3.61 0.43
C LEU A 63 -10.42 4.26 1.63
N LEU A 64 -9.32 4.98 1.38
CA LEU A 64 -8.65 5.73 2.45
C LEU A 64 -9.44 6.97 2.90
N ARG A 65 -10.20 7.58 1.99
CA ARG A 65 -11.11 8.69 2.35
C ARG A 65 -12.32 8.18 3.13
N THR A 66 -12.85 7.01 2.77
CA THR A 66 -13.92 6.34 3.52
C THR A 66 -13.31 5.66 4.74
N ARG A 67 -13.00 6.41 5.81
CA ARG A 67 -12.69 5.76 7.09
C ARG A 67 -13.90 4.88 7.47
N PRO A 68 -13.71 3.62 7.93
CA PRO A 68 -14.81 2.73 8.37
C PRO A 68 -15.55 3.19 9.64
N GLY A 69 -15.58 4.50 9.95
CA GLY A 69 -16.28 5.09 11.08
C GLY A 69 -16.99 6.39 10.73
N ASP A 70 -17.23 6.65 9.44
CA ASP A 70 -18.01 7.79 8.93
C ASP A 70 -19.37 7.30 8.40
N ARG A 71 -20.03 6.43 9.18
CA ARG A 71 -21.43 6.04 9.01
C ARG A 71 -22.17 6.32 10.29
#